data_AF-A0A9D6U319-F1
#
_entry.id   AF-A0A9D6U319-F1
#
_cell.length_a   1.000
_cell.length_b   1.000
_cell.length_c   1.000
_cell.angle_alpha   90.00
_cell.angle_beta   90.00
_cell.angle_gamma   90.00
#
_symmetry.space_group_name_H-M   'P 1'
#
loop_
_entity.id
_entity.type
_entity.pdbx_description
1 polymer ?
#
loop_
_entity_poly.entity_id
_entity_poly.type
_entity_poly.pdbx_seq_one_letter_code
_entity_poly.pdbx_strand_id
1 'polypeptide(L)'
;MPCLRTVAAICCLSCHRRVLQPSPYCSLCGQRLLPNFAAESLHIHNYIGTSRFSVLGPKVVQDLETGLFWQRGGAPKPRSHWEAPAYIEELNRGAWESRRDWRLPTLPELASLFSREKNAQGLYIDPAFDSRLPFCWSATASLAGGAYGMLFYPGSIQAQSRDMRAFVRAVAGESRGLPDFQPSPELLARGRSLLQRHGDRRVPKRSEVEGFLRDGGFFSEVMLADGLQLYFLPTEEFLLALIRLFRHLGVTRVVEVGAGEGFMAAALAQRGFPVVATDLEAMPGAPYGVPVHRASHLEAVAAFRPELVFWCWPPLGSRAPQELLLAPGLKYYLDVGDGGFATGAPGLVPQFRGRYLPTLSRLGYTRLDAGPFRHNRCFLFRKVF
;
A
#
# COMPACT_ATOMS: atom_id res chain seq x y z
N MET A 1 -26.41 7.78 -47.64
CA MET A 1 -24.97 7.70 -47.32
C MET A 1 -24.82 7.68 -45.81
N PRO A 2 -24.36 6.57 -45.20
CA PRO A 2 -24.37 6.42 -43.74
C PRO A 2 -23.13 7.04 -43.07
N CYS A 3 -23.35 7.68 -41.92
CA CYS A 3 -22.31 8.10 -40.99
C CYS A 3 -21.46 6.90 -40.53
N LEU A 4 -20.15 6.94 -40.78
CA LEU A 4 -19.18 6.09 -40.11
C LEU A 4 -19.08 6.52 -38.63
N ARG A 5 -19.81 5.82 -37.75
CA ARG A 5 -19.58 5.90 -36.30
C ARG A 5 -18.26 5.18 -35.99
N THR A 6 -17.23 5.93 -35.60
CA THR A 6 -15.99 5.37 -35.07
C THR A 6 -16.30 4.66 -33.74
N VAL A 7 -16.28 3.33 -33.74
CA VAL A 7 -16.45 2.55 -32.51
C VAL A 7 -15.13 2.59 -31.74
N ALA A 8 -15.11 3.29 -30.60
CA ALA A 8 -13.93 3.36 -29.74
C ALA A 8 -13.58 1.97 -29.18
N ALA A 9 -12.33 1.53 -29.37
CA ALA A 9 -11.83 0.29 -28.80
C ALA A 9 -11.43 0.52 -27.33
N ILE A 10 -12.07 -0.20 -26.40
CA ILE A 10 -11.78 -0.12 -24.96
C ILE A 10 -11.05 -1.38 -24.51
N CYS A 11 -10.07 -1.25 -23.61
CA CYS A 11 -9.19 -2.33 -23.17
C CYS A 11 -9.41 -2.65 -21.69
N CYS A 12 -9.59 -3.93 -21.36
CA CYS A 12 -9.71 -4.40 -19.99
C CYS A 12 -8.32 -4.60 -19.36
N LEU A 13 -8.08 -3.99 -18.19
CA LEU A 13 -6.78 -4.04 -17.50
C LEU A 13 -6.39 -5.46 -17.02
N SER A 14 -7.36 -6.35 -16.86
CA SER A 14 -7.11 -7.71 -16.36
C SER A 14 -6.81 -8.72 -17.49
N CYS A 15 -7.41 -8.58 -18.68
CA CYS A 15 -7.26 -9.55 -19.77
C CYS A 15 -6.63 -9.00 -21.06
N HIS A 16 -6.38 -7.68 -21.13
CA HIS A 16 -5.71 -6.97 -22.23
C HIS A 16 -6.29 -7.18 -23.64
N ARG A 17 -7.54 -7.65 -23.78
CA ARG A 17 -8.22 -7.75 -25.08
C ARG A 17 -9.06 -6.51 -25.39
N ARG A 18 -9.06 -6.10 -26.66
CA ARG A 18 -9.98 -5.08 -27.21
C ARG A 18 -11.37 -5.69 -27.33
N VAL A 19 -12.38 -5.04 -26.77
CA VAL A 19 -13.78 -5.47 -26.85
C VAL A 19 -14.58 -4.40 -27.59
N LEU A 20 -15.27 -4.79 -28.66
CA LEU A 20 -16.18 -3.93 -29.43
C LEU A 20 -17.62 -4.36 -29.12
N GLN A 21 -18.19 -3.92 -27.99
CA GLN A 21 -19.58 -4.20 -27.64
C GLN A 21 -20.23 -3.05 -26.84
N PRO A 22 -21.56 -2.87 -26.89
CA PRO A 22 -22.27 -1.76 -26.26
C PRO A 22 -22.42 -1.89 -24.72
N SER A 23 -21.82 -2.91 -24.11
CA SER A 23 -21.84 -3.12 -22.66
C SER A 23 -20.70 -2.35 -21.97
N PRO A 24 -20.96 -1.60 -20.87
CA PRO A 24 -19.90 -0.99 -20.07
C PRO A 24 -19.10 -2.01 -19.24
N TYR A 25 -19.35 -3.31 -19.39
CA TYR A 25 -18.68 -4.39 -18.66
C TYR A 25 -18.10 -5.44 -19.62
N CYS A 26 -16.90 -5.94 -19.30
CA CYS A 26 -16.27 -7.05 -20.00
C CYS A 26 -17.08 -8.33 -19.77
N SER A 27 -17.57 -8.97 -20.84
CA SER A 27 -18.42 -10.16 -20.77
C SER A 27 -17.74 -11.42 -20.21
N LEU A 28 -16.41 -11.41 -20.09
CA LEU A 28 -15.62 -12.55 -19.59
C LEU A 28 -15.29 -12.46 -18.10
N CYS A 29 -15.01 -11.26 -17.59
CA CYS A 29 -14.59 -11.06 -16.20
C CYS A 29 -15.52 -10.15 -15.38
N GLY A 30 -16.58 -9.60 -15.99
CA GLY A 30 -17.57 -8.76 -15.32
C GLY A 30 -17.07 -7.37 -14.89
N GLN A 31 -15.81 -7.01 -15.14
CA GLN A 31 -15.27 -5.70 -14.76
C GLN A 31 -15.70 -4.58 -15.72
N ARG A 32 -15.89 -3.38 -15.14
CA ARG A 32 -16.30 -2.18 -15.87
C ARG A 32 -15.16 -1.67 -16.75
N LEU A 33 -15.43 -1.47 -18.03
CA LEU A 33 -14.53 -0.85 -18.99
C LEU A 33 -14.45 0.65 -18.70
N LEU A 34 -13.25 1.21 -18.52
CA LEU A 34 -13.07 2.64 -18.26
C LEU A 34 -13.11 3.43 -19.58
N PRO A 35 -13.82 4.57 -19.64
CA PRO A 35 -13.79 5.42 -20.82
C PRO A 35 -12.39 6.02 -20.99
N ASN A 36 -11.93 6.06 -22.23
CA ASN A 36 -10.71 6.74 -22.61
C ASN A 36 -10.94 8.24 -22.34
N PHE A 37 -10.25 8.83 -21.36
CA PHE A 37 -10.26 10.28 -21.18
C PHE A 37 -9.55 10.88 -22.40
N ALA A 38 -10.33 11.44 -23.32
CA ALA A 38 -9.82 12.32 -24.34
C ALA A 38 -9.14 13.50 -23.62
N ALA A 39 -7.88 13.73 -23.97
CA ALA A 39 -7.13 14.88 -23.52
C ALA A 39 -7.77 16.14 -24.10
N GLU A 40 -8.43 16.95 -23.29
CA GLU A 40 -8.79 18.32 -23.67
C GLU A 40 -8.41 19.31 -22.57
N SER A 41 -7.60 20.28 -22.99
CA SER A 41 -7.15 21.52 -22.34
C SER A 41 -6.19 21.39 -21.15
N LEU A 42 -4.91 21.46 -21.51
CA LEU A 42 -3.79 21.94 -20.69
C LEU A 42 -4.18 23.20 -19.89
N HIS A 43 -4.06 23.14 -18.57
CA HIS A 43 -3.45 24.22 -17.80
C HIS A 43 -2.18 23.66 -17.16
N ILE A 44 -1.12 23.58 -17.99
CA ILE A 44 0.24 23.45 -17.50
C ILE A 44 0.49 24.70 -16.66
N HIS A 45 0.49 24.56 -15.34
CA HIS A 45 1.22 25.51 -14.52
C HIS A 45 2.67 25.38 -14.94
N ASN A 46 3.18 26.42 -15.62
CA ASN A 46 4.58 26.60 -15.95
C ASN A 46 5.39 26.61 -14.65
N TYR A 47 5.78 25.44 -14.17
CA TYR A 47 7.01 25.30 -13.41
C TYR A 47 8.14 25.47 -14.42
N ILE A 48 8.65 26.70 -14.55
CA ILE A 48 9.97 26.95 -15.14
C ILE A 48 11.00 26.44 -14.12
N GLY A 49 11.17 25.12 -14.11
CA GLY A 49 12.26 24.41 -13.49
C GLY A 49 12.72 23.37 -14.52
N THR A 50 14.02 23.28 -14.75
CA THR A 50 14.58 22.24 -15.63
C THR A 50 14.12 20.87 -15.12
N SER A 51 13.31 20.17 -15.91
CA SER A 51 12.84 18.81 -15.57
C SER A 51 14.05 17.91 -15.32
N ARG A 52 14.14 17.30 -14.13
CA ARG A 52 15.20 16.34 -13.77
C ARG A 52 15.28 15.19 -14.79
N PHE A 53 14.13 14.74 -15.29
CA PHE A 53 14.03 13.62 -16.20
C PHE A 53 13.89 14.11 -17.65
N SER A 54 14.81 13.66 -18.50
CA SER A 54 14.82 13.92 -19.95
C SER A 54 14.42 12.66 -20.72
N VAL A 55 13.36 12.74 -21.51
CA VAL A 55 12.87 11.61 -22.31
C VAL A 55 13.67 11.54 -23.62
N LEU A 56 14.54 10.53 -23.76
CA LEU A 56 15.39 10.37 -24.95
C LEU A 56 14.70 9.61 -26.09
N GLY A 57 13.50 9.10 -25.85
CA GLY A 57 12.69 8.35 -26.81
C GLY A 57 11.50 7.67 -26.14
N PRO A 58 10.77 6.79 -26.84
CA PRO A 58 9.60 6.12 -26.27
C PRO A 58 9.94 5.15 -25.12
N LYS A 59 11.20 4.72 -25.00
CA LYS A 59 11.61 3.62 -24.13
C LYS A 59 12.64 3.98 -23.06
N VAL A 60 13.36 5.10 -23.20
CA VAL A 60 14.47 5.48 -22.30
C VAL A 60 14.25 6.88 -21.74
N VAL A 61 14.52 7.02 -20.44
CA VAL A 61 14.54 8.29 -19.70
C VAL A 61 15.93 8.47 -19.11
N GLN A 62 16.53 9.64 -19.28
CA GLN A 62 17.75 10.05 -18.60
C GLN A 62 17.41 10.83 -17.34
N ASP A 63 17.99 10.46 -16.23
CA ASP A 63 17.96 11.21 -14.98
C ASP A 63 19.18 12.13 -14.92
N LEU A 64 18.95 13.44 -15.06
CA LEU A 64 20.00 14.46 -15.10
C LEU A 64 20.66 14.70 -13.74
N GLU A 65 20.01 14.31 -12.64
CA GLU A 65 20.56 14.47 -11.29
C GLU A 65 21.54 13.35 -10.96
N THR A 66 21.16 12.10 -11.24
CA THR A 66 22.00 10.93 -10.92
C THR A 66 22.94 10.51 -12.06
N GLY A 67 22.69 10.98 -13.29
CA GLY A 67 23.40 10.57 -14.50
C GLY A 67 22.94 9.22 -15.08
N LEU A 68 21.93 8.60 -14.47
CA LEU A 68 21.45 7.26 -14.83
C LEU A 68 20.51 7.30 -16.05
N PHE A 69 20.45 6.16 -16.74
CA PHE A 69 19.50 5.92 -17.81
C PHE A 69 18.55 4.81 -17.40
N TRP A 70 17.27 5.01 -17.63
CA TRP A 70 16.23 4.13 -17.13
C TRP A 70 15.35 3.61 -18.24
N GLN A 71 14.94 2.35 -18.10
CA GLN A 71 13.79 1.86 -18.86
C GLN A 71 12.53 2.63 -18.44
N ARG A 72 11.87 3.23 -19.42
CA ARG A 72 10.61 3.97 -19.23
C ARG A 72 9.44 3.05 -18.88
N GLY A 73 9.30 1.95 -19.62
CA GLY A 73 8.24 0.94 -19.45
C GLY A 73 8.59 -0.21 -18.50
N GLY A 74 9.87 -0.36 -18.17
CA GLY A 74 10.42 -1.56 -17.52
C GLY A 74 10.13 -2.85 -18.28
N ALA A 75 10.22 -3.98 -17.57
CA ALA A 75 9.94 -5.30 -18.08
C ALA A 75 8.48 -5.46 -18.53
N PRO A 76 8.23 -6.17 -19.65
CA PRO A 76 6.87 -6.33 -20.18
C PRO A 76 5.97 -7.21 -19.30
N LYS A 77 6.54 -8.06 -18.45
CA LYS A 77 5.83 -8.95 -17.53
C LYS A 77 6.52 -8.95 -16.17
N PRO A 78 5.78 -9.13 -15.06
CA PRO A 78 6.39 -9.31 -13.75
C PRO A 78 7.12 -10.65 -13.70
N ARG A 79 8.21 -10.70 -12.94
CA ARG A 79 9.16 -11.81 -12.80
C ARG A 79 9.56 -11.96 -11.33
N SER A 80 9.99 -13.17 -10.94
CA SER A 80 10.61 -13.36 -9.63
C SER A 80 11.94 -12.60 -9.56
N HIS A 81 12.44 -12.35 -8.36
CA HIS A 81 13.77 -11.74 -8.21
C HIS A 81 14.87 -12.66 -8.78
N TRP A 82 14.68 -13.98 -8.74
CA TRP A 82 15.59 -14.96 -9.35
C TRP A 82 15.67 -14.86 -10.87
N GLU A 83 14.56 -14.49 -11.51
CA GLU A 83 14.46 -14.31 -12.97
C GLU A 83 14.96 -12.93 -13.45
N ALA A 84 15.14 -11.97 -12.54
CA ALA A 84 15.51 -10.59 -12.90
C ALA A 84 16.88 -10.48 -13.59
N PRO A 85 17.95 -11.18 -13.17
CA PRO A 85 19.25 -11.15 -13.86
C PRO A 85 19.17 -11.63 -15.32
N ALA A 86 18.40 -12.69 -15.59
CA ALA A 86 18.24 -13.21 -16.95
C ALA A 86 17.61 -12.18 -17.90
N TYR A 87 16.68 -11.36 -17.41
CA TYR A 87 16.12 -10.25 -18.18
C TYR A 87 17.16 -9.18 -18.49
N ILE A 88 18.00 -8.84 -17.52
CA ILE A 88 19.10 -7.87 -17.72
C ILE A 88 20.08 -8.39 -18.78
N GLU A 89 20.45 -9.67 -18.71
CA GLU A 89 21.32 -10.31 -19.70
C GLU A 89 20.73 -10.29 -21.11
N GLU A 90 19.41 -10.49 -21.25
CA GLU A 90 18.70 -10.40 -22.52
C GLU A 90 18.84 -8.99 -23.14
N LEU A 91 18.60 -7.94 -22.34
CA LEU A 91 18.77 -6.55 -22.77
C LEU A 91 20.20 -6.29 -23.26
N ASN A 92 21.20 -6.73 -22.49
CA ASN A 92 22.61 -6.48 -22.80
C ASN A 92 23.10 -7.27 -24.00
N ARG A 93 22.64 -8.51 -24.18
CA ARG A 93 22.99 -9.35 -25.34
C ARG A 93 22.47 -8.72 -26.63
N GLY A 94 21.24 -8.20 -26.60
CA GLY A 94 20.60 -7.53 -27.73
C GLY A 94 21.05 -6.09 -27.99
N ALA A 95 21.94 -5.54 -27.15
CA ALA A 95 22.29 -4.12 -27.16
C ALA A 95 21.05 -3.21 -27.14
N TRP A 96 20.07 -3.54 -26.29
CA TRP A 96 18.77 -2.86 -26.26
C TRP A 96 18.94 -1.35 -26.06
N GLU A 97 18.34 -0.57 -26.97
CA GLU A 97 18.50 0.89 -27.07
C GLU A 97 19.97 1.34 -27.12
N SER A 98 20.78 0.60 -27.89
CA SER A 98 22.21 0.83 -28.15
C SER A 98 23.10 0.79 -26.89
N ARG A 99 22.67 0.06 -25.85
CA ARG A 99 23.40 -0.09 -24.59
C ARG A 99 23.58 -1.55 -24.19
N ARG A 100 24.69 -1.84 -23.51
CA ARG A 100 25.05 -3.17 -23.00
C ARG A 100 25.39 -3.18 -21.51
N ASP A 101 25.14 -2.07 -20.83
CA ASP A 101 25.43 -1.83 -19.42
C ASP A 101 24.15 -1.73 -18.57
N TRP A 102 23.05 -2.32 -19.04
CA TRP A 102 21.84 -2.43 -18.24
C TRP A 102 22.10 -3.33 -17.03
N ARG A 103 21.47 -2.98 -15.91
CA ARG A 103 21.53 -3.70 -14.65
C ARG A 103 20.23 -3.52 -13.87
N LEU A 104 20.04 -4.37 -12.87
CA LEU A 104 19.01 -4.18 -11.86
C LEU A 104 19.45 -2.99 -10.97
N PRO A 105 18.55 -2.04 -10.64
CA PRO A 105 18.92 -0.87 -9.86
C PRO A 105 19.17 -1.24 -8.40
N THR A 106 20.06 -0.53 -7.72
CA THR A 106 20.18 -0.63 -6.27
C THR A 106 18.97 0.00 -5.57
N LEU A 107 18.79 -0.24 -4.28
CA LEU A 107 17.68 0.36 -3.54
C LEU A 107 17.75 1.89 -3.53
N PRO A 108 18.91 2.55 -3.27
CA PRO A 108 19.03 4.00 -3.38
C PRO A 108 18.66 4.54 -4.76
N GLU A 109 19.07 3.86 -5.83
CA GLU A 109 18.75 4.27 -7.21
C GLU A 109 17.26 4.20 -7.48
N LEU A 110 16.62 3.09 -7.12
CA LEU A 110 15.19 2.93 -7.35
C LEU A 110 14.35 3.86 -6.45
N ALA A 111 14.79 4.06 -5.20
CA ALA A 111 14.18 5.02 -4.28
C ALA A 111 14.36 6.47 -4.75
N SER A 112 15.42 6.79 -5.50
CA SER A 112 15.63 8.13 -6.06
C SER A 112 14.57 8.54 -7.10
N LEU A 113 13.77 7.58 -7.61
CA LEU A 113 12.65 7.85 -8.50
C LEU A 113 11.36 8.28 -7.78
N PHE A 114 11.33 8.23 -6.44
CA PHE A 114 10.18 8.69 -5.68
C PHE A 114 9.94 10.18 -5.87
N SER A 115 8.70 10.55 -6.23
CA SER A 115 8.24 11.92 -6.13
C SER A 115 7.64 12.20 -4.73
N ARG A 116 7.66 13.46 -4.31
CA ARG A 116 7.00 13.89 -3.06
C ARG A 116 5.48 13.84 -3.15
N GLU A 117 4.94 14.07 -4.34
CA GLU A 117 3.52 14.14 -4.61
C GLU A 117 3.09 13.08 -5.62
N LYS A 118 1.83 12.64 -5.52
CA LYS A 118 1.24 11.73 -6.49
C LYS A 118 1.05 12.46 -7.83
N ASN A 119 1.39 11.80 -8.92
CA ASN A 119 1.05 12.26 -10.26
C ASN A 119 -0.46 12.09 -10.54
N ALA A 120 -0.92 12.51 -11.73
CA ALA A 120 -2.32 12.42 -12.14
C ALA A 120 -2.89 10.97 -12.15
N GLN A 121 -2.02 9.95 -12.15
CA GLN A 121 -2.38 8.53 -12.07
C GLN A 121 -2.33 7.99 -10.62
N GLY A 122 -2.07 8.85 -9.63
CA GLY A 122 -2.03 8.49 -8.22
C GLY A 122 -0.71 7.87 -7.76
N LEU A 123 0.35 7.89 -8.56
CA LEU A 123 1.64 7.25 -8.25
C LEU A 123 2.67 8.27 -7.75
N TYR A 124 3.56 7.84 -6.86
CA TYR A 124 4.71 8.61 -6.40
C TYR A 124 5.93 8.44 -7.34
N ILE A 125 5.76 8.76 -8.61
CA ILE A 125 6.83 8.77 -9.62
C ILE A 125 6.57 9.85 -10.68
N ASP A 126 7.64 10.37 -11.27
CA ASP A 126 7.56 11.36 -12.35
C ASP A 126 6.77 10.83 -13.58
N PRO A 127 5.91 11.63 -14.23
CA PRO A 127 5.17 11.26 -15.45
C PRO A 127 6.04 10.84 -16.65
N ALA A 128 7.34 11.11 -16.62
CA ALA A 128 8.29 10.57 -17.58
C ALA A 128 8.30 9.03 -17.58
N PHE A 129 7.92 8.37 -16.48
CA PHE A 129 7.90 6.92 -16.37
C PHE A 129 6.51 6.32 -16.63
N ASP A 130 6.49 5.09 -17.13
CA ASP A 130 5.25 4.33 -17.31
C ASP A 130 4.64 3.95 -15.95
N SER A 131 3.33 4.21 -15.82
CA SER A 131 2.53 4.02 -14.61
C SER A 131 2.09 2.57 -14.37
N ARG A 132 2.40 1.64 -15.26
CA ARG A 132 1.93 0.23 -15.18
C ARG A 132 2.70 -0.64 -14.18
N LEU A 133 3.70 -0.11 -13.49
CA LEU A 133 4.64 -0.88 -12.66
C LEU A 133 4.41 -0.61 -11.16
N PRO A 134 3.52 -1.35 -10.48
CA PRO A 134 3.17 -1.10 -9.08
C PRO A 134 4.30 -1.43 -8.11
N PHE A 135 5.17 -2.40 -8.43
CA PHE A 135 6.34 -2.78 -7.65
C PHE A 135 7.52 -3.06 -8.58
N CYS A 136 8.69 -2.47 -8.30
CA CYS A 136 9.94 -2.77 -9.00
C CYS A 136 11.00 -3.40 -8.08
N TRP A 137 11.65 -4.47 -8.54
CA TRP A 137 12.77 -5.10 -7.84
C TRP A 137 14.01 -4.22 -7.81
N SER A 138 14.71 -4.25 -6.68
CA SER A 138 16.08 -3.76 -6.51
C SER A 138 17.06 -4.93 -6.47
N ALA A 139 18.32 -4.68 -6.84
CA ALA A 139 19.44 -5.60 -6.68
C ALA A 139 19.90 -5.73 -5.22
N THR A 140 19.46 -4.84 -4.33
CA THR A 140 19.78 -4.87 -2.91
C THR A 140 19.05 -6.05 -2.26
N ALA A 141 19.81 -7.02 -1.77
CA ALA A 141 19.29 -8.14 -1.00
C ALA A 141 18.79 -7.67 0.39
N SER A 142 17.80 -8.39 0.93
CA SER A 142 17.37 -8.21 2.31
C SER A 142 18.09 -9.20 3.23
N LEU A 143 18.39 -8.78 4.47
CA LEU A 143 18.98 -9.67 5.49
C LEU A 143 18.02 -10.77 5.91
N ALA A 144 16.72 -10.60 5.65
CA ALA A 144 15.68 -11.59 5.90
C ALA A 144 15.62 -12.72 4.85
N GLY A 145 16.59 -12.79 3.92
CA GLY A 145 16.61 -13.78 2.83
C GLY A 145 15.77 -13.40 1.61
N GLY A 146 15.17 -12.20 1.62
CA GLY A 146 14.41 -11.62 0.51
C GLY A 146 15.22 -10.71 -0.41
N ALA A 147 14.50 -9.88 -1.14
CA ALA A 147 15.04 -8.73 -1.86
C ALA A 147 14.20 -7.49 -1.58
N TYR A 148 14.83 -6.32 -1.68
CA TYR A 148 14.12 -5.06 -1.59
C TYR A 148 13.45 -4.71 -2.92
N GLY A 149 12.41 -3.91 -2.84
CA GLY A 149 11.84 -3.24 -3.98
C GLY A 149 10.91 -2.12 -3.59
N MET A 150 10.36 -1.51 -4.61
CA MET A 150 9.79 -0.18 -4.54
C MET A 150 8.38 -0.16 -5.08
N LEU A 151 7.41 0.24 -4.24
CA LEU A 151 6.01 0.41 -4.61
C LEU A 151 5.69 1.88 -4.90
N PHE A 152 5.54 2.24 -6.17
CA PHE A 152 5.14 3.62 -6.54
C PHE A 152 3.68 3.94 -6.19
N TYR A 153 2.89 2.92 -5.86
CA TYR A 153 1.61 3.05 -5.16
C TYR A 153 1.47 1.90 -4.17
N PRO A 154 1.24 2.18 -2.88
CA PRO A 154 0.91 3.48 -2.30
C PRO A 154 2.12 4.35 -1.92
N GLY A 155 3.35 4.00 -2.31
CA GLY A 155 4.54 4.80 -2.01
C GLY A 155 5.42 4.23 -0.90
N SER A 156 5.88 2.99 -1.04
CA SER A 156 6.54 2.23 0.02
C SER A 156 7.78 1.47 -0.45
N ILE A 157 8.80 1.37 0.40
CA ILE A 157 9.94 0.47 0.23
C ILE A 157 9.64 -0.81 1.01
N GLN A 158 9.83 -1.97 0.37
CA GLN A 158 9.58 -3.26 1.01
C GLN A 158 10.66 -4.29 0.71
N ALA A 159 11.01 -5.06 1.74
CA ALA A 159 11.60 -6.37 1.58
C ALA A 159 10.50 -7.41 1.37
N GLN A 160 10.70 -8.30 0.40
CA GLN A 160 9.75 -9.35 0.02
C GLN A 160 10.48 -10.64 -0.32
N SER A 161 9.76 -11.76 -0.27
CA SER A 161 10.27 -13.04 -0.78
C SER A 161 10.68 -12.89 -2.25
N ARG A 162 11.82 -13.49 -2.61
CA ARG A 162 12.36 -13.49 -3.97
C ARG A 162 11.47 -14.23 -4.97
N ASP A 163 10.52 -15.02 -4.49
CA ASP A 163 9.56 -15.76 -5.34
C ASP A 163 8.35 -14.91 -5.75
N MET A 164 8.11 -13.78 -5.06
CA MET A 164 7.06 -12.84 -5.45
C MET A 164 7.29 -12.36 -6.88
N ARG A 165 6.22 -12.26 -7.68
CA ARG A 165 6.33 -11.68 -9.03
C ARG A 165 6.21 -10.17 -8.94
N ALA A 166 7.24 -9.46 -9.39
CA ALA A 166 7.22 -8.01 -9.52
C ALA A 166 7.96 -7.55 -10.78
N PHE A 167 7.90 -6.27 -11.09
CA PHE A 167 8.51 -5.76 -12.32
C PHE A 167 10.00 -5.47 -12.14
N VAL A 168 10.72 -5.40 -13.25
CA VAL A 168 12.09 -4.92 -13.29
C VAL A 168 12.10 -3.63 -14.09
N ARG A 169 12.66 -2.56 -13.52
CA ARG A 169 12.97 -1.33 -14.25
C ARG A 169 14.48 -1.25 -14.37
N ALA A 170 15.03 -1.70 -15.49
CA ALA A 170 16.48 -1.73 -15.65
C ALA A 170 17.04 -0.29 -15.68
N VAL A 171 18.23 -0.15 -15.12
CA VAL A 171 19.01 1.07 -15.08
C VAL A 171 20.35 0.84 -15.77
N ALA A 172 20.96 1.88 -16.33
CA ALA A 172 22.27 1.83 -16.95
C ALA A 172 23.11 3.06 -16.55
N GLY A 173 24.44 2.91 -16.62
CA GLY A 173 25.41 3.87 -16.11
C GLY A 173 25.70 3.73 -14.61
N GLU A 174 26.55 4.64 -14.13
CA GLU A 174 26.95 4.75 -12.73
C GLU A 174 26.23 5.93 -12.08
N SER A 175 25.63 5.69 -10.91
CA SER A 175 24.92 6.73 -10.17
C SER A 175 25.89 7.69 -9.50
N ARG A 176 25.50 8.96 -9.43
CA ARG A 176 26.24 10.02 -8.72
C ARG A 176 25.40 10.58 -7.59
N GLY A 177 26.04 10.86 -6.45
CA GLY A 177 25.43 11.58 -5.34
C GLY A 177 24.36 10.81 -4.56
N LEU A 178 24.19 9.50 -4.81
CA LEU A 178 23.27 8.67 -4.04
C LEU A 178 23.98 8.07 -2.81
N PRO A 179 23.26 7.91 -1.68
CA PRO A 179 23.82 7.29 -0.50
C PRO A 179 24.11 5.82 -0.77
N ASP A 180 25.15 5.28 -0.13
CA ASP A 180 25.27 3.84 0.00
C ASP A 180 24.22 3.34 0.99
N PHE A 181 23.51 2.29 0.62
CA PHE A 181 22.54 1.64 1.50
C PHE A 181 22.99 0.20 1.71
N GLN A 182 23.42 -0.07 2.92
CA GLN A 182 23.77 -1.41 3.38
C GLN A 182 22.77 -1.81 4.46
N PRO A 183 22.08 -2.95 4.29
CA PRO A 183 21.24 -3.50 5.35
C PRO A 183 22.02 -3.68 6.65
N SER A 184 21.43 -3.29 7.79
CA SER A 184 22.07 -3.42 9.12
C SER A 184 21.45 -4.57 9.93
N PRO A 185 22.24 -5.59 10.33
CA PRO A 185 21.79 -6.64 11.24
C PRO A 185 21.31 -6.09 12.60
N GLU A 186 21.94 -5.03 13.09
CA GLU A 186 21.58 -4.36 14.34
C GLU A 186 20.20 -3.70 14.24
N LEU A 187 19.91 -3.03 13.11
CA LEU A 187 18.59 -2.46 12.86
C LEU A 187 17.52 -3.55 12.77
N LEU A 188 17.80 -4.66 12.07
CA LEU A 188 16.88 -5.79 12.00
C LEU A 188 16.57 -6.35 13.39
N ALA A 189 17.61 -6.62 14.20
CA ALA A 189 17.45 -7.11 15.58
C ALA A 189 16.68 -6.12 16.48
N ARG A 190 16.91 -4.81 16.30
CA ARG A 190 16.17 -3.76 17.01
C ARG A 190 14.70 -3.73 16.58
N GLY A 191 14.42 -3.88 15.30
CA GLY A 191 13.05 -4.00 14.76
C GLY A 191 12.31 -5.21 15.35
N ARG A 192 12.99 -6.36 15.48
CA ARG A 192 12.44 -7.54 16.18
C ARG A 192 12.07 -7.23 17.62
N SER A 193 13.00 -6.64 18.36
CA SER A 193 12.82 -6.28 19.77
C SER A 193 11.77 -5.18 20.00
N LEU A 194 11.50 -4.37 18.97
CA LEU A 194 10.45 -3.37 18.93
C LEU A 194 9.06 -4.02 18.79
N LEU A 195 8.95 -5.02 17.91
CA LEU A 195 7.69 -5.67 17.58
C LEU A 195 7.34 -6.84 18.49
N GLN A 196 8.34 -7.47 19.09
CA GLN A 196 8.20 -8.68 19.88
C GLN A 196 8.87 -8.57 21.25
N ARG A 197 8.36 -9.35 22.21
CA ARG A 197 8.98 -9.57 23.52
C ARG A 197 8.62 -10.99 23.98
N HIS A 198 9.62 -11.78 24.32
CA HIS A 198 9.45 -13.19 24.73
C HIS A 198 8.68 -14.06 23.72
N GLY A 199 8.83 -13.77 22.42
CA GLY A 199 8.13 -14.49 21.35
C GLY A 199 6.75 -13.92 20.99
N ASP A 200 6.15 -13.12 21.88
CA ASP A 200 4.85 -12.51 21.64
C ASP A 200 4.98 -11.11 21.06
N ARG A 201 3.95 -10.69 20.31
CA ARG A 201 3.84 -9.31 19.86
C ARG A 201 3.73 -8.36 21.06
N ARG A 202 4.40 -7.22 20.97
CA ARG A 202 4.28 -6.11 21.94
C ARG A 202 3.75 -4.85 21.27
N VAL A 203 3.20 -3.96 22.08
CA VAL A 203 2.83 -2.60 21.66
C VAL A 203 4.03 -1.67 21.90
N PRO A 204 4.67 -1.13 20.85
CA PRO A 204 5.75 -0.16 21.03
C PRO A 204 5.23 1.24 21.37
N LYS A 205 6.07 2.07 21.97
CA LYS A 205 5.85 3.52 22.02
C LYS A 205 6.09 4.14 20.66
N ARG A 206 5.39 5.22 20.37
CA ARG A 206 5.58 5.99 19.13
C ARG A 206 7.03 6.44 18.92
N SER A 207 7.71 6.89 19.98
CA SER A 207 9.10 7.35 19.87
C SER A 207 10.07 6.24 19.47
N GLU A 208 9.82 5.00 19.90
CA GLU A 208 10.63 3.84 19.51
C GLU A 208 10.44 3.54 18.01
N VAL A 209 9.20 3.60 17.52
CA VAL A 209 8.88 3.42 16.09
C VAL A 209 9.50 4.52 15.23
N GLU A 210 9.37 5.79 15.65
CA GLU A 210 9.95 6.92 14.92
C GLU A 210 11.48 6.86 14.89
N GLY A 211 12.10 6.41 15.99
CA GLY A 211 13.54 6.13 16.02
C GLY A 211 13.94 5.04 15.04
N PHE A 212 13.20 3.93 15.01
CA PHE A 212 13.45 2.83 14.08
C PHE A 212 13.42 3.27 12.61
N LEU A 213 12.36 3.99 12.21
CA LEU A 213 12.20 4.47 10.84
C LEU A 213 13.20 5.55 10.46
N ARG A 214 13.54 6.46 11.39
CA ARG A 214 14.52 7.53 11.17
C ARG A 214 15.91 6.99 10.89
N ASP A 215 16.29 5.89 11.53
CA ASP A 215 17.59 5.27 11.34
C ASP A 215 17.61 4.31 10.12
N GLY A 216 16.54 4.31 9.29
CA GLY A 216 16.49 3.53 8.05
C GLY A 216 15.89 2.12 8.17
N GLY A 217 15.21 1.82 9.28
CA GLY A 217 14.54 0.53 9.47
C GLY A 217 13.28 0.34 8.62
N PHE A 218 13.04 -0.89 8.15
CA PHE A 218 11.84 -1.28 7.40
C PHE A 218 11.06 -2.38 8.09
N PHE A 219 9.78 -2.14 8.37
CA PHE A 219 8.92 -3.16 9.01
C PHE A 219 8.69 -4.39 8.14
N SER A 220 8.64 -4.23 6.82
CA SER A 220 8.54 -5.36 5.91
C SER A 220 9.71 -6.34 6.05
N GLU A 221 10.92 -5.85 6.34
CA GLU A 221 12.09 -6.72 6.50
C GLU A 221 12.00 -7.51 7.80
N VAL A 222 11.66 -6.85 8.91
CA VAL A 222 11.43 -7.52 10.19
C VAL A 222 10.37 -8.61 10.04
N MET A 223 9.25 -8.28 9.41
CA MET A 223 8.18 -9.25 9.23
C MET A 223 8.56 -10.43 8.34
N LEU A 224 9.30 -10.17 7.26
CA LEU A 224 9.81 -11.24 6.42
C LEU A 224 10.76 -12.16 7.20
N ALA A 225 11.59 -11.59 8.07
CA ALA A 225 12.58 -12.32 8.86
C ALA A 225 11.97 -13.19 9.95
N ASP A 226 10.77 -12.84 10.43
CA ASP A 226 10.10 -13.51 11.56
C ASP A 226 8.77 -14.16 11.16
N GLY A 227 8.45 -14.20 9.86
CA GLY A 227 7.20 -14.75 9.34
C GLY A 227 5.94 -14.04 9.87
N LEU A 228 6.06 -12.80 10.34
CA LEU A 228 4.95 -12.06 10.92
C LEU A 228 3.95 -11.64 9.84
N GLN A 229 2.66 -11.80 10.12
CA GLN A 229 1.56 -11.31 9.28
C GLN A 229 0.93 -10.03 9.87
N LEU A 230 1.73 -8.98 9.94
CA LEU A 230 1.39 -7.70 10.56
C LEU A 230 1.21 -6.58 9.53
N TYR A 231 -0.01 -6.15 9.24
CA TYR A 231 -0.19 -4.99 8.37
C TYR A 231 -0.17 -3.65 9.14
N PHE A 232 -0.89 -3.60 10.25
CA PHE A 232 -1.05 -2.41 11.07
C PHE A 232 -0.32 -2.53 12.41
N LEU A 233 0.45 -1.50 12.77
CA LEU A 233 1.24 -1.42 13.98
C LEU A 233 0.67 -0.34 14.91
N PRO A 234 -0.14 -0.69 15.92
CA PRO A 234 -0.57 0.26 16.93
C PRO A 234 0.58 0.64 17.85
N THR A 235 0.64 1.91 18.22
CA THR A 235 1.50 2.39 19.32
C THR A 235 0.69 2.49 20.62
N GLU A 236 1.37 2.61 21.74
CA GLU A 236 0.75 2.92 23.03
C GLU A 236 -0.17 4.16 22.92
N GLU A 237 0.35 5.21 22.30
CA GLU A 237 -0.35 6.47 22.11
C GLU A 237 -1.56 6.32 21.20
N PHE A 238 -1.48 5.47 20.16
CA PHE A 238 -2.62 5.16 19.30
C PHE A 238 -3.74 4.49 20.08
N LEU A 239 -3.44 3.47 20.88
CA LEU A 239 -4.43 2.75 21.68
C LEU A 239 -5.10 3.67 22.70
N LEU A 240 -4.32 4.49 23.42
CA LEU A 240 -4.87 5.44 24.40
C LEU A 240 -5.73 6.52 23.72
N ALA A 241 -5.33 7.00 22.55
CA ALA A 241 -6.13 7.95 21.76
C ALA A 241 -7.43 7.30 21.26
N LEU A 242 -7.37 6.03 20.85
CA LEU A 242 -8.53 5.26 20.41
C LEU A 242 -9.54 5.05 21.55
N ILE A 243 -9.06 4.66 22.75
CA ILE A 243 -9.90 4.53 23.95
C ILE A 243 -10.54 5.87 24.33
N ARG A 244 -9.79 6.98 24.27
CA ARG A 244 -10.33 8.33 24.51
C ARG A 244 -11.41 8.68 23.49
N LEU A 245 -11.21 8.33 22.22
CA LEU A 245 -12.22 8.52 21.17
C LEU A 245 -13.49 7.73 21.49
N PHE A 246 -13.37 6.45 21.83
CA PHE A 246 -14.54 5.61 22.16
C PHE A 246 -15.31 6.14 23.38
N ARG A 247 -14.59 6.54 24.44
CA ARG A 247 -15.20 7.18 25.61
C ARG A 247 -15.88 8.51 25.27
N HIS A 248 -15.27 9.33 24.43
CA HIS A 248 -15.85 10.60 23.97
C HIS A 248 -17.13 10.40 23.15
N LEU A 249 -17.18 9.34 22.33
CA LEU A 249 -18.37 8.96 21.56
C LEU A 249 -19.46 8.31 22.42
N GLY A 250 -19.17 7.97 23.68
CA GLY A 250 -20.09 7.31 24.61
C GLY A 250 -20.43 5.87 24.20
N VAL A 251 -19.59 5.21 23.40
CA VAL A 251 -19.83 3.83 22.94
C VAL A 251 -19.28 2.83 23.93
N THR A 252 -20.05 1.76 24.16
CA THR A 252 -19.66 0.67 25.08
C THR A 252 -19.62 -0.69 24.37
N ARG A 253 -20.39 -0.85 23.28
CA ARG A 253 -20.34 -2.04 22.43
C ARG A 253 -19.53 -1.75 21.17
N VAL A 254 -18.29 -2.19 21.18
CA VAL A 254 -17.34 -1.99 20.09
C VAL A 254 -16.89 -3.34 19.54
N VAL A 255 -16.90 -3.44 18.20
CA VAL A 255 -16.41 -4.63 17.47
C VAL A 255 -15.23 -4.23 16.59
N GLU A 256 -14.14 -4.98 16.70
CA GLU A 256 -13.06 -5.04 15.71
C GLU A 256 -13.41 -6.09 14.66
N VAL A 257 -13.42 -5.68 13.39
CA VAL A 257 -13.54 -6.59 12.24
C VAL A 257 -12.18 -6.73 11.57
N GLY A 258 -11.87 -7.94 11.09
CA GLY A 258 -10.56 -8.24 10.52
C GLY A 258 -9.48 -8.23 11.59
N ALA A 259 -9.81 -8.76 12.77
CA ALA A 259 -8.95 -8.71 13.94
C ALA A 259 -7.70 -9.60 13.82
N GLY A 260 -7.65 -10.48 12.81
CA GLY A 260 -6.62 -11.50 12.65
C GLY A 260 -6.52 -12.37 13.90
N GLU A 261 -5.38 -12.30 14.57
CA GLU A 261 -5.10 -13.03 15.81
C GLU A 261 -5.68 -12.38 17.08
N GLY A 262 -6.33 -11.22 16.97
CA GLY A 262 -6.95 -10.51 18.11
C GLY A 262 -5.98 -9.67 18.94
N PHE A 263 -4.77 -9.39 18.43
CA PHE A 263 -3.75 -8.62 19.13
C PHE A 263 -4.22 -7.23 19.58
N MET A 264 -4.92 -6.51 18.70
CA MET A 264 -5.43 -5.17 18.99
C MET A 264 -6.51 -5.21 20.07
N ALA A 265 -7.48 -6.11 19.94
CA ALA A 265 -8.51 -6.33 20.95
C ALA A 265 -7.92 -6.68 22.32
N ALA A 266 -6.91 -7.56 22.37
CA ALA A 266 -6.18 -7.87 23.60
C ALA A 266 -5.45 -6.64 24.18
N ALA A 267 -4.78 -5.86 23.33
CA ALA A 267 -4.11 -4.65 23.75
C ALA A 267 -5.08 -3.58 24.31
N LEU A 268 -6.27 -3.44 23.72
CA LEU A 268 -7.32 -2.56 24.24
C LEU A 268 -7.90 -3.07 25.57
N ALA A 269 -8.13 -4.39 25.68
CA ALA A 269 -8.62 -5.02 26.91
C ALA A 269 -7.66 -4.82 28.09
N GLN A 270 -6.35 -5.01 27.88
CA GLN A 270 -5.31 -4.76 28.89
C GLN A 270 -5.27 -3.30 29.37
N ARG A 271 -5.81 -2.36 28.58
CA ARG A 271 -5.92 -0.93 28.91
C ARG A 271 -7.30 -0.54 29.44
N GLY A 272 -8.12 -1.52 29.82
CA GLY A 272 -9.43 -1.33 30.43
C GLY A 272 -10.51 -0.93 29.43
N PHE A 273 -10.38 -1.31 28.17
CA PHE A 273 -11.43 -1.13 27.16
C PHE A 273 -11.58 -2.40 26.31
N PRO A 274 -12.28 -3.44 26.78
CA PRO A 274 -12.48 -4.65 26.00
C PRO A 274 -13.33 -4.35 24.75
N VAL A 275 -12.97 -4.98 23.63
CA VAL A 275 -13.73 -4.95 22.39
C VAL A 275 -13.94 -6.38 21.90
N VAL A 276 -15.02 -6.63 21.17
CA VAL A 276 -15.25 -7.94 20.54
C VAL A 276 -14.39 -8.03 19.28
N ALA A 277 -13.60 -9.09 19.14
CA ALA A 277 -12.78 -9.34 17.95
C ALA A 277 -13.46 -10.32 17.01
N THR A 278 -13.50 -10.01 15.72
CA THR A 278 -14.06 -10.87 14.67
C THR A 278 -13.16 -10.96 13.46
N ASP A 279 -13.08 -12.14 12.85
CA ASP A 279 -12.34 -12.38 11.61
C ASP A 279 -12.98 -13.52 10.80
N LEU A 280 -12.89 -13.49 9.47
CA LEU A 280 -13.37 -14.58 8.61
C LEU A 280 -12.51 -15.84 8.76
N GLU A 281 -11.22 -15.64 8.99
CA GLU A 281 -10.21 -16.70 9.11
C GLU A 281 -9.81 -16.94 10.56
N ALA A 282 -10.69 -16.57 11.52
CA ALA A 282 -10.43 -16.70 12.95
C ALA A 282 -9.85 -18.08 13.30
N MET A 283 -8.62 -18.06 13.80
CA MET A 283 -7.87 -19.25 14.20
C MET A 283 -8.25 -19.65 15.63
N PRO A 284 -8.36 -20.96 15.90
CA PRO A 284 -8.55 -21.43 17.27
C PRO A 284 -7.33 -21.10 18.14
N GLY A 285 -7.55 -20.89 19.45
CA GLY A 285 -6.46 -20.80 20.44
C GLY A 285 -6.24 -19.44 21.11
N ALA A 286 -6.87 -18.36 20.62
CA ALA A 286 -6.85 -17.03 21.26
C ALA A 286 -5.45 -16.63 21.79
N PRO A 287 -4.44 -16.47 20.90
CA PRO A 287 -3.02 -16.37 21.29
C PRO A 287 -2.72 -15.21 22.26
N TYR A 288 -3.55 -14.17 22.27
CA TYR A 288 -3.42 -13.02 23.18
C TYR A 288 -4.47 -13.02 24.31
N GLY A 289 -5.10 -14.16 24.60
CA GLY A 289 -6.09 -14.32 25.67
C GLY A 289 -7.45 -13.68 25.39
N VAL A 290 -7.69 -13.20 24.17
CA VAL A 290 -8.99 -12.68 23.72
C VAL A 290 -9.53 -13.56 22.61
N PRO A 291 -10.80 -14.03 22.70
CA PRO A 291 -11.40 -14.82 21.64
C PRO A 291 -11.61 -13.97 20.38
N VAL A 292 -11.22 -14.53 19.23
CA VAL A 292 -11.59 -13.99 17.92
C VAL A 292 -12.72 -14.85 17.37
N HIS A 293 -13.89 -14.25 17.19
CA HIS A 293 -15.06 -14.96 16.68
C HIS A 293 -14.99 -15.06 15.16
N ARG A 294 -15.26 -16.25 14.62
CA ARG A 294 -15.39 -16.45 13.17
C ARG A 294 -16.65 -15.78 12.66
N ALA A 295 -16.51 -14.64 12.00
CA ALA A 295 -17.65 -13.88 11.45
C ALA A 295 -17.18 -12.88 10.39
N SER A 296 -18.00 -12.70 9.35
CA SER A 296 -17.94 -11.53 8.46
C SER A 296 -18.35 -10.25 9.20
N HIS A 297 -18.12 -9.10 8.58
CA HIS A 297 -18.52 -7.80 9.12
C HIS A 297 -20.03 -7.69 9.37
N LEU A 298 -20.88 -8.27 8.51
CA LEU A 298 -22.33 -8.25 8.69
C LEU A 298 -22.81 -9.22 9.77
N GLU A 299 -22.25 -10.43 9.82
CA GLU A 299 -22.53 -11.40 10.88
C GLU A 299 -22.12 -10.85 12.25
N ALA A 300 -20.97 -10.17 12.32
CA ALA A 300 -20.50 -9.51 13.54
C ALA A 300 -21.49 -8.42 14.01
N VAL A 301 -22.00 -7.59 13.09
CA VAL A 301 -23.01 -6.59 13.43
C VAL A 301 -24.31 -7.25 13.92
N ALA A 302 -24.77 -8.30 13.24
CA ALA A 302 -25.99 -9.01 13.61
C ALA A 302 -25.89 -9.69 14.99
N ALA A 303 -24.76 -10.38 15.25
CA ALA A 303 -24.53 -11.14 16.47
C ALA A 303 -24.30 -10.25 17.69
N PHE A 304 -23.44 -9.23 17.56
CA PHE A 304 -22.95 -8.45 18.70
C PHE A 304 -23.65 -7.10 18.87
N ARG A 305 -24.45 -6.66 17.89
CA ARG A 305 -25.20 -5.39 17.90
C ARG A 305 -24.35 -4.20 18.37
N PRO A 306 -23.18 -3.96 17.75
CA PRO A 306 -22.26 -2.92 18.16
C PRO A 306 -22.82 -1.52 17.90
N GLU A 307 -22.34 -0.55 18.69
CA GLU A 307 -22.55 0.87 18.43
C GLU A 307 -21.48 1.43 17.49
N LEU A 308 -20.27 0.86 17.56
CA LEU A 308 -19.13 1.20 16.72
C LEU A 308 -18.45 -0.07 16.21
N VAL A 309 -18.14 -0.07 14.91
CA VAL A 309 -17.23 -1.04 14.29
C VAL A 309 -15.97 -0.30 13.88
N PHE A 310 -14.81 -0.88 14.13
CA PHE A 310 -13.57 -0.41 13.51
C PHE A 310 -12.89 -1.53 12.74
N TRP A 311 -12.21 -1.17 11.66
CA TRP A 311 -11.50 -2.12 10.81
C TRP A 311 -10.14 -1.53 10.44
N CYS A 312 -9.08 -2.23 10.84
CA CYS A 312 -7.73 -1.91 10.43
C CYS A 312 -7.42 -2.60 9.10
N TRP A 313 -7.15 -1.80 8.07
CA TRP A 313 -6.78 -2.23 6.73
C TRP A 313 -7.80 -3.18 6.09
N PRO A 314 -9.04 -2.69 5.83
CA PRO A 314 -10.06 -3.49 5.15
C PRO A 314 -9.62 -3.92 3.74
N PRO A 315 -10.15 -5.04 3.21
CA PRO A 315 -9.79 -5.54 1.88
C PRO A 315 -10.02 -4.51 0.78
N LEU A 316 -9.01 -4.25 -0.05
CA LEU A 316 -9.06 -3.26 -1.12
C LEU A 316 -10.20 -3.54 -2.12
N GLY A 317 -10.94 -2.50 -2.51
CA GLY A 317 -12.06 -2.58 -3.45
C GLY A 317 -13.32 -3.28 -2.93
N SER A 318 -13.38 -3.61 -1.63
CA SER A 318 -14.55 -4.22 -0.98
C SER A 318 -15.70 -3.23 -0.74
N ARG A 319 -16.93 -3.74 -0.85
CA ARG A 319 -18.15 -3.01 -0.44
C ARG A 319 -18.39 -3.04 1.07
N ALA A 320 -17.60 -3.81 1.82
CA ALA A 320 -17.84 -4.06 3.24
C ALA A 320 -17.97 -2.80 4.10
N PRO A 321 -17.19 -1.72 3.90
CA PRO A 321 -17.39 -0.50 4.67
C PRO A 321 -18.73 0.21 4.36
N GLN A 322 -19.20 0.17 3.11
CA GLN A 322 -20.52 0.70 2.74
C GLN A 322 -21.63 -0.12 3.41
N GLU A 323 -21.50 -1.46 3.38
CA GLU A 323 -22.46 -2.37 4.00
C GLU A 323 -22.53 -2.16 5.52
N LEU A 324 -21.39 -1.98 6.19
CA LEU A 324 -21.32 -1.64 7.60
C LEU A 324 -22.10 -0.36 7.92
N LEU A 325 -21.90 0.70 7.14
CA LEU A 325 -22.56 1.97 7.38
C LEU A 325 -24.08 1.93 7.12
N LEU A 326 -24.53 1.06 6.21
CA LEU A 326 -25.95 0.80 5.98
C LEU A 326 -26.57 -0.09 7.07
N ALA A 327 -25.76 -0.86 7.81
CA ALA A 327 -26.25 -1.80 8.79
C ALA A 327 -27.16 -1.16 9.87
N PRO A 328 -28.29 -1.79 10.23
CA PRO A 328 -29.18 -1.29 11.29
C PRO A 328 -28.47 -1.24 12.64
N GLY A 329 -28.77 -0.21 13.44
CA GLY A 329 -28.25 -0.08 14.81
C GLY A 329 -26.80 0.41 14.95
N LEU A 330 -25.98 0.32 13.89
CA LEU A 330 -24.63 0.85 13.90
C LEU A 330 -24.64 2.39 13.84
N LYS A 331 -23.97 3.03 14.79
CA LYS A 331 -23.88 4.51 14.88
C LYS A 331 -22.62 5.03 14.21
N TYR A 332 -21.52 4.30 14.38
CA TYR A 332 -20.18 4.72 13.95
C TYR A 332 -19.42 3.61 13.24
N TYR A 333 -18.63 4.00 12.26
CA TYR A 333 -17.61 3.15 11.65
C TYR A 333 -16.28 3.90 11.62
N LEU A 334 -15.22 3.26 12.11
CA LEU A 334 -13.87 3.79 12.09
C LEU A 334 -13.00 2.98 11.11
N ASP A 335 -12.63 3.63 10.01
CA ASP A 335 -11.69 3.10 9.01
C ASP A 335 -10.27 3.49 9.40
N VAL A 336 -9.35 2.52 9.45
CA VAL A 336 -7.92 2.73 9.66
C VAL A 336 -7.17 2.12 8.47
N GLY A 337 -6.70 2.94 7.52
CA GLY A 337 -6.11 2.48 6.25
C GLY A 337 -5.47 3.63 5.44
N ASP A 338 -5.34 3.51 4.12
CA ASP A 338 -4.64 4.51 3.27
C ASP A 338 -5.53 5.65 2.71
N GLY A 339 -6.56 6.07 3.45
CA GLY A 339 -7.22 7.36 3.13
C GLY A 339 -8.72 7.35 2.82
N GLY A 340 -9.52 6.63 3.61
CA GLY A 340 -10.89 7.06 3.89
C GLY A 340 -11.81 7.23 2.70
N PHE A 341 -11.93 6.21 1.87
CA PHE A 341 -13.03 6.07 0.90
C PHE A 341 -13.43 4.61 0.78
N ALA A 342 -13.69 3.96 1.93
CA ALA A 342 -14.20 2.60 1.98
C ALA A 342 -13.47 1.70 0.95
N THR A 343 -12.16 1.52 1.15
CA THR A 343 -11.28 0.66 0.32
C THR A 343 -10.99 1.14 -1.12
N GLY A 344 -11.20 2.42 -1.43
CA GLY A 344 -10.69 3.02 -2.67
C GLY A 344 -11.59 2.77 -3.89
N ALA A 345 -12.90 2.70 -3.70
CA ALA A 345 -13.89 2.65 -4.77
C ALA A 345 -14.65 4.00 -4.88
N PRO A 346 -14.18 4.95 -5.73
CA PRO A 346 -14.76 6.29 -5.84
C PRO A 346 -16.25 6.32 -6.19
N GLY A 347 -16.77 5.22 -6.76
CA GLY A 347 -18.17 5.08 -7.17
C GLY A 347 -19.14 4.61 -6.09
N LEU A 348 -18.69 4.33 -4.86
CA LEU A 348 -19.55 3.90 -3.73
C LEU A 348 -19.98 5.07 -2.83
N VAL A 349 -19.77 6.31 -3.28
CA VAL A 349 -19.98 7.54 -2.51
C VAL A 349 -21.31 8.19 -2.91
N PRO A 350 -22.41 7.80 -2.25
CA PRO A 350 -23.22 8.83 -1.61
C PRO A 350 -23.83 8.39 -0.26
N GLN A 351 -23.91 9.34 0.69
CA GLN A 351 -24.56 9.30 2.02
C GLN A 351 -23.71 9.09 3.29
N PHE A 352 -22.37 9.16 3.24
CA PHE A 352 -21.56 9.11 4.47
C PHE A 352 -20.89 10.44 4.81
N ARG A 353 -21.18 11.00 6.00
CA ARG A 353 -20.40 12.07 6.61
C ARG A 353 -19.21 11.46 7.36
N GLY A 354 -18.05 11.42 6.69
CA GLY A 354 -16.77 11.01 7.26
C GLY A 354 -15.97 12.21 7.77
N ARG A 355 -15.27 12.04 8.90
CA ARG A 355 -14.31 13.02 9.43
C ARG A 355 -12.93 12.37 9.49
N TYR A 356 -11.95 12.99 8.82
CA TYR A 356 -10.55 12.64 8.97
C TYR A 356 -10.06 12.95 10.39
N LEU A 357 -9.35 12.01 11.00
CA LEU A 357 -8.78 12.13 12.35
C LEU A 357 -7.25 12.27 12.28
N PRO A 358 -6.70 13.48 12.04
CA PRO A 358 -5.27 13.67 11.83
C PRO A 358 -4.42 13.27 13.03
N THR A 359 -4.89 13.54 14.25
CA THR A 359 -4.18 13.16 15.47
C THR A 359 -4.04 11.65 15.57
N LEU A 360 -5.15 10.90 15.44
CA LEU A 360 -5.13 9.45 15.51
C LEU A 360 -4.30 8.84 14.37
N SER A 361 -4.39 9.40 13.17
CA SER A 361 -3.65 8.94 11.98
C SER A 361 -2.13 8.99 12.18
N ARG A 362 -1.61 9.99 12.89
CA ARG A 362 -0.17 10.13 13.15
C ARG A 362 0.37 9.15 14.21
N LEU A 363 -0.52 8.56 15.01
CA LEU A 363 -0.12 7.68 16.12
C LEU A 363 0.00 6.22 15.69
N GLY A 364 -0.73 5.80 14.66
CA GLY A 364 -0.64 4.45 14.08
C GLY A 364 0.39 4.34 12.96
N TYR A 365 0.97 3.17 12.79
CA TYR A 365 1.96 2.86 11.76
C TYR A 365 1.56 1.62 10.98
N THR A 366 2.20 1.40 9.84
CA THR A 366 1.91 0.26 8.98
C THR A 366 3.20 -0.33 8.44
N ARG A 367 3.13 -1.57 7.95
CA ARG A 367 4.25 -2.22 7.25
C ARG A 367 4.80 -1.38 6.09
N LEU A 368 3.98 -0.49 5.53
CA LEU A 368 4.34 0.34 4.38
C LEU A 368 5.20 1.55 4.76
N ASP A 369 5.19 1.95 6.03
CA ASP A 369 5.85 3.17 6.48
C ASP A 369 7.38 3.02 6.41
N ALA A 370 8.01 4.03 5.80
CA ALA A 370 9.45 4.09 5.57
C ALA A 370 9.89 5.56 5.65
N GLY A 371 10.81 5.90 6.55
CA GLY A 371 11.27 7.28 6.74
C GLY A 371 10.11 8.27 7.00
N PRO A 372 10.02 9.41 6.26
CA PRO A 372 8.95 10.40 6.45
C PRO A 372 7.61 9.99 5.82
N PHE A 373 7.56 8.92 5.02
CA PHE A 373 6.35 8.49 4.32
C PHE A 373 5.44 7.70 5.24
N ARG A 374 4.22 8.22 5.42
CA ARG A 374 3.21 7.66 6.34
C ARG A 374 1.93 7.32 5.59
N HIS A 375 1.51 6.07 5.71
CA HIS A 375 0.37 5.48 5.00
C HIS A 375 -0.87 5.30 5.88
N ASN A 376 -0.74 5.47 7.20
CA ASN A 376 -1.89 5.36 8.09
C ASN A 376 -2.79 6.60 8.02
N ARG A 377 -4.09 6.40 7.80
CA ARG A 377 -5.15 7.40 7.84
C ARG A 377 -6.37 6.83 8.56
N CYS A 378 -6.92 7.60 9.49
CA CYS A 378 -8.09 7.23 10.25
C CYS A 378 -9.28 8.12 9.90
N PHE A 379 -10.42 7.51 9.56
CA PHE A 379 -11.66 8.22 9.24
C PHE A 379 -12.79 7.68 10.10
N LEU A 380 -13.44 8.59 10.82
CA LEU A 380 -14.65 8.28 11.58
C LEU A 380 -15.86 8.68 10.76
N PHE A 381 -16.70 7.71 10.45
CA PHE A 381 -17.98 7.92 9.81
C PHE A 381 -19.10 7.84 10.85
N ARG A 382 -20.06 8.76 10.73
CA ARG A 382 -21.25 8.81 11.56
C ARG A 382 -22.48 8.68 10.66
N LYS A 383 -23.41 7.82 11.04
CA LYS A 383 -24.73 7.73 10.38
C LYS A 383 -25.49 9.02 10.62
N VAL A 384 -25.94 9.68 9.55
CA VAL A 384 -26.84 10.84 9.63
C VAL A 384 -28.25 10.28 9.48
N PHE A 385 -29.10 10.52 10.47
CA PHE A 385 -30.50 10.10 10.45
C PHE A 385 -31.34 11.03 9.59
#